data_AF-A0A520BAU8-F1
#
_entry.id   AF-A0A520BAU8-F1
#
_cell.length_a   1.000
_cell.length_b   1.000
_cell.length_c   1.000
_cell.angle_alpha   90.00
_cell.angle_beta   90.00
_cell.angle_gamma   90.00
#
_symmetry.space_group_name_H-M   'P 1'
#
loop_
_entity.id
_entity.type
_entity.pdbx_description
1 polymer ?
#
loop_
_entity_poly.entity_id
_entity_poly.type
_entity_poly.pdbx_seq_one_letter_code
_entity_poly.pdbx_strand_id
1 'polypeptide(L)'
;MKNILIAILLFFSLTSNVFGQKIFKDDVYGFSMQKPRGWIEDTYSTKRLRIPIDTLSKKTVPLVSYFKFDARTNPGKMVPIVQVTILDNPTKTFEQFTASMAETAQTFDQVFQDHELIKKPEIIEINGRKAIYFISSYIFKSITKNFKLRKRTYVIPKDNYLYQLNY
;
A
#
# COMPACT_ATOMS: atom_id res chain seq x y z
N MET A 1 -55.19 7.43 2.76
CA MET A 1 -54.42 6.33 2.14
C MET A 1 -53.31 6.80 1.20
N LYS A 2 -53.55 7.78 0.31
CA LYS A 2 -52.52 8.33 -0.61
C LYS A 2 -51.23 8.79 0.08
N ASN A 3 -51.36 9.48 1.23
CA ASN A 3 -50.20 9.99 1.98
C ASN A 3 -49.36 8.87 2.64
N ILE A 4 -49.99 7.73 2.97
CA ILE A 4 -49.29 6.56 3.52
C ILE A 4 -48.49 5.85 2.42
N LEU A 5 -49.06 5.74 1.21
CA LEU A 5 -48.37 5.19 0.05
C LEU A 5 -47.14 6.02 -0.35
N ILE A 6 -47.25 7.36 -0.30
CA ILE A 6 -46.13 8.27 -0.60
C ILE A 6 -45.02 8.12 0.45
N ALA A 7 -45.36 7.99 1.73
CA ALA A 7 -44.38 7.78 2.80
C ALA A 7 -43.63 6.44 2.64
N ILE A 8 -44.32 5.36 2.25
CA ILE A 8 -43.69 4.06 1.99
C ILE A 8 -42.76 4.14 0.78
N LEU A 9 -43.17 4.81 -0.30
CA LEU A 9 -42.32 4.97 -1.50
C LEU A 9 -41.04 5.75 -1.21
N LEU A 10 -41.13 6.80 -0.40
CA LEU A 10 -39.96 7.57 0.05
C LEU A 10 -39.03 6.72 0.91
N PHE A 11 -39.56 5.88 1.78
CA PHE A 11 -38.77 4.99 2.64
C PHE A 11 -37.95 3.97 1.83
N PHE A 12 -38.53 3.37 0.78
CA PHE A 12 -37.82 2.46 -0.12
C PHE A 12 -36.83 3.16 -1.06
N SER A 13 -37.03 4.45 -1.37
CA SER A 13 -36.09 5.23 -2.19
C SER A 13 -34.79 5.59 -1.44
N LEU A 14 -34.80 5.57 -0.10
CA LEU A 14 -33.65 5.87 0.75
C LEU A 14 -32.77 4.66 1.04
N THR A 15 -33.22 3.43 0.73
CA THR A 15 -32.43 2.20 0.91
C THR A 15 -31.60 1.86 -0.34
N SER A 16 -31.09 2.86 -1.05
CA SER A 16 -30.09 2.62 -2.09
C SER A 16 -28.94 1.83 -1.48
N ASN A 17 -28.61 0.66 -2.04
CA ASN A 17 -27.55 -0.22 -1.59
C ASN A 17 -26.20 0.52 -1.57
N VAL A 18 -25.87 1.17 -0.45
CA VAL A 18 -24.54 1.69 -0.19
C VAL A 18 -23.67 0.47 0.09
N PHE A 19 -23.02 -0.05 -0.95
CA PHE A 19 -22.00 -1.07 -0.78
C PHE A 19 -20.83 -0.45 0.00
N GLY A 20 -20.84 -0.65 1.32
CA GLY A 20 -19.74 -0.27 2.18
C GLY A 20 -18.45 -0.92 1.70
N GLN A 21 -17.42 -0.12 1.49
CA GLN A 21 -16.11 -0.64 1.14
C GLN A 21 -15.54 -1.40 2.35
N LYS A 22 -15.11 -2.65 2.14
CA LYS A 22 -14.49 -3.45 3.20
C LYS A 22 -13.29 -2.70 3.77
N ILE A 23 -13.23 -2.57 5.10
CA ILE A 23 -12.11 -1.97 5.81
C ILE A 23 -11.22 -3.10 6.31
N PHE A 24 -9.93 -3.02 6.00
CA PHE A 24 -8.91 -3.76 6.71
C PHE A 24 -8.56 -3.00 7.98
N LYS A 25 -8.51 -3.70 9.11
CA LYS A 25 -8.16 -3.13 10.41
C LYS A 25 -7.22 -4.10 11.12
N ASP A 26 -6.12 -3.55 11.60
CA ASP A 26 -5.18 -4.23 12.50
C ASP A 26 -5.17 -3.47 13.83
N ASP A 27 -5.70 -4.11 14.88
CA ASP A 27 -5.82 -3.51 16.21
C ASP A 27 -4.49 -3.51 16.98
N VAL A 28 -3.56 -4.41 16.66
CA VAL A 28 -2.26 -4.54 17.33
C VAL A 28 -1.38 -3.33 17.04
N TYR A 29 -1.35 -2.93 15.77
CA TYR A 29 -0.58 -1.77 15.31
C TYR A 29 -1.46 -0.51 15.14
N GLY A 30 -2.77 -0.64 15.31
CA GLY A 30 -3.71 0.48 15.18
C GLY A 30 -3.69 1.08 13.77
N PHE A 31 -3.68 0.20 12.76
CA PHE A 31 -3.73 0.56 11.34
C PHE A 31 -5.09 0.21 10.76
N SER A 32 -5.61 1.04 9.87
CA SER A 32 -6.77 0.68 9.05
C SER A 32 -6.71 1.33 7.70
N MET A 33 -7.27 0.66 6.70
CA MET A 33 -7.44 1.21 5.36
C MET A 33 -8.62 0.57 4.67
N GLN A 34 -9.22 1.30 3.73
CA GLN A 34 -10.22 0.75 2.84
C GLN A 34 -9.55 -0.15 1.81
N LYS A 35 -10.09 -1.36 1.61
CA LYS A 35 -9.67 -2.25 0.52
C LYS A 35 -9.96 -1.58 -0.82
N PRO A 36 -8.99 -1.45 -1.73
CA PRO A 36 -9.23 -0.91 -3.06
C PRO A 36 -10.35 -1.65 -3.81
N ARG A 37 -11.28 -0.91 -4.42
CA ARG A 37 -12.47 -1.50 -5.07
C ARG A 37 -12.08 -2.45 -6.21
N GLY A 38 -12.59 -3.69 -6.14
CA GLY A 38 -12.34 -4.72 -7.14
C GLY A 38 -10.94 -5.34 -7.07
N TRP A 39 -10.22 -5.18 -5.96
CA TRP A 39 -8.95 -5.86 -5.74
C TRP A 39 -9.14 -7.09 -4.84
N ILE A 40 -8.27 -8.07 -5.06
CA ILE A 40 -8.19 -9.33 -4.31
C ILE A 40 -7.32 -9.08 -3.09
N GLU A 41 -7.86 -9.30 -1.90
CA GLU A 41 -7.13 -9.18 -0.64
C GLU A 41 -6.41 -10.49 -0.34
N ASP A 42 -5.15 -10.39 0.06
CA ASP A 42 -4.38 -11.47 0.66
C ASP A 42 -3.84 -10.99 2.01
N THR A 43 -4.57 -11.37 3.05
CA THR A 43 -4.18 -11.23 4.45
C THR A 43 -3.46 -12.50 4.85
N TYR A 44 -2.14 -12.52 4.67
CA TYR A 44 -1.23 -13.58 5.14
C TYR A 44 -1.76 -15.02 5.10
N SER A 45 -2.24 -15.47 3.94
CA SER A 45 -2.31 -16.92 3.64
C SER A 45 -1.03 -17.36 2.91
N THR A 46 0.12 -17.27 3.59
CA THR A 46 1.37 -18.09 3.49
C THR A 46 1.90 -18.68 2.16
N LYS A 47 1.36 -18.45 0.95
CA LYS A 47 1.78 -19.20 -0.25
C LYS A 47 1.91 -18.45 -1.57
N ARG A 48 1.47 -17.19 -1.71
CA ARG A 48 1.35 -16.57 -3.05
C ARG A 48 2.32 -15.44 -3.42
N LEU A 49 3.13 -14.95 -2.49
CA LEU A 49 4.28 -14.12 -2.83
C LEU A 49 5.52 -14.65 -2.14
N ARG A 50 6.18 -15.63 -2.79
CA ARG A 50 7.56 -16.00 -2.46
C ARG A 50 8.50 -14.91 -3.00
N ILE A 51 8.51 -13.77 -2.35
CA ILE A 51 9.79 -13.07 -2.16
C ILE A 51 10.37 -13.72 -0.90
N PRO A 52 11.56 -14.33 -0.94
CA PRO A 52 12.15 -14.95 0.24
C PRO A 52 12.17 -13.95 1.40
N ILE A 53 11.38 -14.22 2.44
CA ILE A 53 11.29 -13.41 3.66
C ILE A 53 12.61 -13.48 4.43
N ASP A 54 13.45 -14.50 4.17
CA ASP A 54 14.73 -14.71 4.84
C ASP A 54 15.82 -13.67 4.49
N THR A 55 15.57 -12.73 3.57
CA THR A 55 16.43 -11.56 3.33
C THR A 55 15.88 -10.25 3.90
N LEU A 56 14.63 -10.24 4.39
CA LEU A 56 14.09 -9.10 5.13
C LEU A 56 14.55 -9.23 6.58
N SER A 57 15.35 -8.25 7.01
CA SER A 57 15.75 -8.10 8.40
C SER A 57 14.54 -8.29 9.32
N LYS A 58 14.77 -8.84 10.52
CA LYS A 58 13.77 -9.18 11.56
C LYS A 58 12.84 -8.01 12.02
N LYS A 59 12.79 -6.90 11.28
CA LYS A 59 12.17 -5.60 11.58
C LYS A 59 11.01 -5.22 10.65
N THR A 60 10.65 -6.04 9.65
CA THR A 60 9.53 -5.72 8.73
C THR A 60 8.36 -6.67 8.94
N VAL A 61 7.22 -6.12 9.40
CA VAL A 61 5.97 -6.87 9.63
C VAL A 61 4.97 -6.53 8.53
N PRO A 62 4.69 -7.46 7.62
CA PRO A 62 3.74 -7.22 6.55
C PRO A 62 2.29 -7.35 7.04
N LEU A 63 1.42 -6.40 6.69
CA LEU A 63 0.03 -6.35 7.18
C LEU A 63 -0.97 -6.93 6.18
N VAL A 64 -0.99 -6.37 4.97
CA VAL A 64 -1.96 -6.73 3.94
C VAL A 64 -1.38 -6.48 2.56
N SER A 65 -1.73 -7.35 1.61
CA SER A 65 -1.50 -7.14 0.19
C SER A 65 -2.82 -7.16 -0.56
N TYR A 66 -2.93 -6.30 -1.57
CA TYR A 66 -4.03 -6.33 -2.53
C TYR A 66 -3.47 -6.51 -3.92
N PHE A 67 -4.10 -7.40 -4.69
CA PHE A 67 -3.76 -7.68 -6.08
C PHE A 67 -4.88 -7.23 -7.00
N LYS A 68 -4.52 -6.60 -8.13
CA LYS A 68 -5.55 -6.19 -9.09
C LYS A 68 -6.22 -7.38 -9.78
N PHE A 69 -5.51 -8.49 -9.97
CA PHE A 69 -6.01 -9.72 -10.60
C PHE A 69 -5.14 -10.94 -10.22
N ASP A 70 -5.67 -12.16 -10.45
CA ASP A 70 -4.92 -13.42 -10.23
C ASP A 70 -3.89 -13.63 -11.38
N ALA A 71 -2.63 -13.84 -11.03
CA ALA A 71 -1.55 -14.11 -11.96
C ALA A 71 -1.77 -15.41 -12.76
N ARG A 72 -2.42 -16.42 -12.16
CA ARG A 72 -2.66 -17.74 -12.78
C ARG A 72 -3.62 -17.66 -13.95
N THR A 73 -4.56 -16.72 -13.91
CA THR A 73 -5.51 -16.47 -15.00
C THR A 73 -5.00 -15.41 -15.98
N ASN A 74 -3.82 -14.83 -15.74
CA ASN A 74 -3.23 -13.75 -16.54
C ASN A 74 -1.71 -13.98 -16.77
N PRO A 75 -1.31 -15.09 -17.40
CA PRO A 75 0.09 -15.43 -17.58
C PRO A 75 0.84 -14.35 -18.38
N GLY A 76 2.09 -14.09 -18.00
CA GLY A 76 2.95 -13.10 -18.67
C GLY A 76 2.67 -11.63 -18.34
N LYS A 77 1.65 -11.33 -17.53
CA LYS A 77 1.35 -9.96 -17.06
C LYS A 77 1.91 -9.75 -15.65
N MET A 78 2.51 -8.58 -15.42
CA MET A 78 2.87 -8.15 -14.08
C MET A 78 1.59 -7.75 -13.33
N VAL A 79 1.39 -8.30 -12.12
CA VAL A 79 0.24 -7.97 -11.29
C VAL A 79 0.52 -6.67 -10.54
N PRO A 80 -0.32 -5.62 -10.66
CA PRO A 80 -0.25 -4.46 -9.76
C PRO A 80 -0.58 -4.89 -8.33
N ILE A 81 0.23 -4.43 -7.37
CA ILE A 81 0.13 -4.80 -5.96
C ILE A 81 0.06 -3.52 -5.13
N VAL A 82 -0.87 -3.47 -4.19
CA VAL A 82 -0.79 -2.54 -3.05
C VAL A 82 -0.31 -3.35 -1.86
N GLN A 83 0.84 -3.00 -1.30
CA GLN A 83 1.42 -3.69 -0.15
C GLN A 83 1.57 -2.72 1.02
N VAL A 84 1.11 -3.14 2.19
CA VAL A 84 1.34 -2.42 3.45
C VAL A 84 2.24 -3.24 4.36
N THR A 85 3.30 -2.60 4.83
CA THR A 85 4.28 -3.18 5.75
C THR A 85 4.56 -2.19 6.87
N ILE A 86 4.82 -2.72 8.06
CA ILE A 86 5.33 -1.99 9.22
C ILE A 86 6.83 -2.25 9.30
N LEU A 87 7.60 -1.20 9.59
CA LEU A 87 9.00 -1.29 9.93
C LEU A 87 9.25 -0.63 11.28
N ASP A 88 10.33 -1.01 11.96
CA ASP A 88 10.80 -0.24 13.11
C ASP A 88 11.18 1.19 12.70
N ASN A 89 10.81 2.17 13.52
CA ASN A 89 11.22 3.55 13.38
C ASN A 89 12.33 3.89 14.40
N PRO A 90 13.61 3.94 13.99
CA PRO A 90 14.70 4.34 14.88
C PRO A 90 14.78 5.86 15.10
N THR A 91 13.99 6.65 14.36
CA THR A 91 14.07 8.11 14.38
C THR A 91 13.25 8.70 15.52
N LYS A 92 13.75 9.76 16.15
CA LYS A 92 13.08 10.42 17.29
C LYS A 92 12.35 11.69 16.89
N THR A 93 12.77 12.32 15.79
CA THR A 93 12.16 13.55 15.27
C THR A 93 11.79 13.40 13.80
N PHE A 94 10.90 14.26 13.33
CA PHE A 94 10.45 14.23 11.94
C PHE A 94 11.57 14.65 10.97
N GLU A 95 12.50 15.50 11.40
CA GLU A 95 13.68 15.90 10.64
C GLU A 95 14.63 14.71 10.45
N GLN A 96 14.88 13.93 11.52
CA GLN A 96 15.66 12.69 11.43
C GLN A 96 15.01 11.67 10.50
N PHE A 97 13.67 11.53 10.61
CA PHE A 97 12.90 10.70 9.70
C PHE A 97 13.06 11.13 8.24
N THR A 98 12.91 12.42 7.95
CA THR A 98 13.02 12.96 6.59
C THR A 98 14.43 12.74 6.02
N ALA A 99 15.47 12.96 6.83
CA ALA A 99 16.86 12.69 6.44
C ALA A 99 17.08 11.20 6.13
N SER A 100 16.59 10.31 6.98
CA SER A 100 16.67 8.85 6.78
C SER A 100 15.93 8.40 5.51
N MET A 101 14.79 9.00 5.17
CA MET A 101 14.07 8.70 3.93
C MET A 101 14.80 9.21 2.69
N ALA A 102 15.47 10.36 2.77
CA ALA A 102 16.29 10.87 1.69
C ALA A 102 17.49 9.95 1.40
N GLU A 103 18.16 9.47 2.46
CA GLU A 103 19.26 8.49 2.34
C GLU A 103 18.76 7.17 1.74
N THR A 104 17.64 6.64 2.27
CA THR A 104 17.02 5.40 1.76
C THR A 104 16.71 5.51 0.27
N ALA A 105 16.16 6.64 -0.17
CA ALA A 105 15.85 6.88 -1.58
C ALA A 105 17.10 6.85 -2.49
N GLN A 106 18.25 7.32 -1.99
CA GLN A 106 19.53 7.24 -2.71
C GLN A 106 20.08 5.81 -2.76
N THR A 107 19.89 5.01 -1.71
CA THR A 107 20.32 3.59 -1.71
C THR A 107 19.61 2.77 -2.80
N PHE A 108 18.37 3.13 -3.17
CA PHE A 108 17.67 2.46 -4.28
C PHE A 108 18.42 2.57 -5.62
N ASP A 109 19.13 3.68 -5.88
CA ASP A 109 19.97 3.85 -7.08
C ASP A 109 21.08 2.80 -7.17
N GLN A 110 21.55 2.29 -6.03
CA GLN A 110 22.64 1.32 -5.96
C GLN A 110 22.15 -0.13 -6.13
N VAL A 111 20.88 -0.40 -5.77
CA VAL A 111 20.33 -1.75 -5.72
C VAL A 111 19.60 -2.12 -7.01
N PHE A 112 18.89 -1.17 -7.62
CA PHE A 112 18.04 -1.45 -8.77
C PHE A 112 18.65 -0.89 -10.05
N GLN A 113 18.81 -1.76 -11.06
CA GLN A 113 19.23 -1.34 -12.37
C GLN A 113 18.21 -0.38 -13.00
N ASP A 114 18.72 0.70 -13.60
CA ASP A 114 17.93 1.74 -14.25
C ASP A 114 16.88 2.34 -13.30
N HIS A 115 17.25 2.45 -12.01
CA HIS A 115 16.45 3.15 -11.04
C HIS A 115 16.40 4.64 -11.36
N GLU A 116 15.22 5.23 -11.21
CA GLU A 116 14.97 6.64 -11.43
C GLU A 116 13.94 7.13 -10.42
N LEU A 117 14.25 8.22 -9.72
CA LEU A 117 13.27 8.97 -8.94
C LEU A 117 12.43 9.86 -9.86
N ILE A 118 11.27 9.35 -10.30
CA ILE A 118 10.27 10.11 -11.06
C ILE A 118 9.76 11.31 -10.25
N LYS A 119 9.62 11.13 -8.93
CA LYS A 119 9.25 12.20 -7.99
C LYS A 119 10.13 12.08 -6.75
N LYS A 120 10.87 13.15 -6.44
CA LYS A 120 11.71 13.24 -5.23
C LYS A 120 10.84 13.12 -3.97
N PRO A 121 11.41 12.64 -2.84
CA PRO A 121 10.75 12.64 -1.54
C PRO A 121 10.21 14.03 -1.20
N GLU A 122 8.92 14.09 -0.92
CA GLU A 122 8.25 15.29 -0.41
C GLU A 122 7.46 14.96 0.85
N ILE A 123 7.25 15.98 1.67
CA ILE A 123 6.40 15.88 2.85
C ILE A 123 4.95 16.06 2.40
N ILE A 124 4.10 15.11 2.77
CA ILE A 124 2.65 15.16 2.60
C ILE A 124 1.96 14.96 3.95
N GLU A 125 0.64 15.09 3.96
CA GLU A 125 -0.18 14.78 5.13
C GLU A 125 -1.15 13.64 4.83
N ILE A 126 -1.20 12.64 5.72
CA ILE A 126 -2.16 11.53 5.67
C ILE A 126 -2.85 11.46 7.03
N ASN A 127 -4.16 11.67 7.06
CA ASN A 127 -4.97 11.64 8.29
C ASN A 127 -4.39 12.51 9.42
N GLY A 128 -3.98 13.75 9.11
CA GLY A 128 -3.40 14.67 10.10
C GLY A 128 -1.95 14.38 10.48
N ARG A 129 -1.29 13.41 9.84
CA ARG A 129 0.10 13.05 10.13
C ARG A 129 1.01 13.36 8.96
N LYS A 130 2.14 14.00 9.23
CA LYS A 130 3.19 14.20 8.24
C LYS A 130 3.74 12.84 7.80
N ALA A 131 3.92 12.67 6.51
CA ALA A 131 4.43 11.46 5.87
C ALA A 131 5.37 11.85 4.72
N ILE A 132 6.16 10.90 4.25
CA ILE A 132 6.98 11.07 3.05
C ILE A 132 6.34 10.31 1.88
N TYR A 133 6.27 10.98 0.74
CA TYR A 133 5.82 10.41 -0.52
C TYR A 133 6.87 10.58 -1.61
N PHE A 134 7.07 9.54 -2.41
CA PHE A 134 7.89 9.60 -3.61
C PHE A 134 7.44 8.58 -4.65
N ILE A 135 7.93 8.75 -5.87
CA ILE A 135 7.69 7.85 -6.98
C ILE A 135 9.04 7.46 -7.57
N SER A 136 9.28 6.16 -7.71
CA SER A 136 10.41 5.63 -8.45
C SER A 136 10.00 4.74 -9.62
N SER A 137 10.92 4.52 -10.55
CA SER A 137 10.85 3.42 -11.50
C SER A 137 12.15 2.65 -11.55
N TYR A 138 12.08 1.39 -11.96
CA TYR A 138 13.25 0.53 -12.16
C TYR A 138 12.90 -0.61 -13.13
N ILE A 139 13.91 -1.28 -13.65
CA ILE A 139 13.70 -2.48 -14.49
C ILE A 139 13.70 -3.73 -13.62
N PHE A 140 12.58 -4.46 -13.63
CA PHE A 140 12.48 -5.80 -13.11
C PHE A 140 12.76 -6.81 -14.22
N LYS A 141 13.85 -7.57 -14.08
CA LYS A 141 14.20 -8.64 -15.01
C LYS A 141 13.49 -9.93 -14.61
N SER A 142 12.52 -10.36 -15.42
CA SER A 142 11.96 -11.71 -15.34
C SER A 142 12.70 -12.63 -16.30
N ILE A 143 12.52 -13.95 -16.12
CA ILE A 143 13.08 -14.99 -17.00
C ILE A 143 12.67 -14.75 -18.47
N THR A 144 11.47 -14.23 -18.71
CA THR A 144 10.91 -14.11 -20.07
C THR A 144 10.92 -12.70 -20.64
N LYS A 145 10.98 -11.66 -19.78
CA LYS A 145 10.85 -10.26 -20.21
C LYS A 145 11.33 -9.30 -19.13
N ASN A 146 11.83 -8.15 -19.56
CA ASN A 146 12.09 -7.00 -18.70
C ASN A 146 10.83 -6.13 -18.56
N PHE A 147 10.48 -5.76 -17.34
CA PHE A 147 9.37 -4.88 -17.03
C PHE A 147 9.90 -3.58 -16.44
N LYS A 148 9.57 -2.43 -17.04
CA LYS A 148 9.77 -1.13 -16.37
C LYS A 148 8.63 -0.97 -15.35
N LEU A 149 8.97 -1.07 -14.07
CA LEU A 149 8.02 -0.94 -12.97
C LEU A 149 8.01 0.51 -12.47
N ARG A 150 6.84 0.98 -12.06
CA ARG A 150 6.67 2.26 -11.36
C ARG A 150 6.14 1.95 -9.97
N LYS A 151 6.79 2.49 -8.95
CA LYS A 151 6.44 2.31 -7.54
C LYS A 151 6.15 3.67 -6.91
N ARG A 152 5.00 3.78 -6.25
CA ARG A 152 4.61 4.89 -5.38
C ARG A 152 4.78 4.43 -3.95
N THR A 153 5.55 5.18 -3.18
CA THR A 153 5.87 4.83 -1.80
C THR A 153 5.35 5.92 -0.89
N TYR A 154 4.60 5.53 0.13
CA TYR A 154 4.18 6.37 1.24
C TYR A 154 4.78 5.80 2.52
N VAL A 155 5.43 6.64 3.32
CA VAL A 155 6.00 6.25 4.60
C VAL A 155 5.47 7.17 5.69
N ILE A 156 4.73 6.59 6.63
CA ILE A 156 4.06 7.32 7.71
C ILE A 156 4.73 6.93 9.03
N PRO A 157 5.46 7.85 9.69
CA PRO A 157 5.99 7.60 11.02
C PRO A 157 4.89 7.73 12.07
N LYS A 158 4.83 6.76 12.99
CA LYS A 158 3.97 6.83 14.18
C LYS A 158 4.64 6.02 15.30
N ASP A 159 4.97 6.72 16.37
CA ASP A 159 5.68 6.17 17.52
C ASP A 159 6.96 5.44 17.07
N ASN A 160 7.13 4.20 17.48
CA ASN A 160 8.29 3.36 17.15
C ASN A 160 8.14 2.63 15.80
N TYR A 161 7.19 3.03 14.95
CA TYR A 161 6.88 2.33 13.70
C TYR A 161 6.84 3.24 12.47
N LEU A 162 7.24 2.69 11.33
CA LEU A 162 7.03 3.25 10.00
C LEU A 162 6.00 2.40 9.26
N TYR A 163 4.89 3.00 8.87
CA TYR A 163 3.90 2.35 8.02
C TYR A 163 4.24 2.69 6.57
N GLN A 164 4.72 1.68 5.85
CA GLN A 164 5.08 1.81 4.45
C GLN A 164 3.98 1.21 3.58
N LEU A 165 3.44 2.03 2.68
CA LEU A 165 2.51 1.60 1.64
C LEU A 165 3.19 1.75 0.27
N ASN A 166 3.24 0.65 -0.47
CA ASN A 166 3.79 0.58 -1.81
C ASN A 166 2.69 0.27 -2.82
N TYR A 167 2.67 0.97 -3.95
CA TYR A 167 1.77 0.73 -5.08
C TYR A 167 2.49 0.82 -6.43
#